data_AF-A0A0D0AM90-F1
#
_entry.id   AF-A0A0D0AM90-F1
#
_cell.length_a   1.000
_cell.length_b   1.000
_cell.length_c   1.000
_cell.angle_alpha   90.00
_cell.angle_beta   90.00
_cell.angle_gamma   90.00
#
_symmetry.space_group_name_H-M   'P 1'
#
loop_
_entity.id
_entity.type
_entity.pdbx_description
1 polymer ?
#
loop_
_entity_poly.entity_id
_entity_poly.type
_entity_poly.pdbx_seq_one_letter_code
_entity_poly.pdbx_strand_id
1 'polypeptide(L)'
;MFDQSGIFIAACRHRFVLLACDMIRSGELAKYPLAIINKLLTVYGKTGACTYDIGCAFMKTLGNNLGFRLMVGAFHGHAHNRMCQRDWHPIEGEGREHVFSAPNALARVTRHTSTFHRHQTIEQHFAFWNDDKYANLSNFLWNHYREALKSIEILTVELSTIKLELSITDDDFPRYLEQERAYLRSLKQPPARDQFCIRYVEALDLTE
;
A
#
# COMPACT_ATOMS: atom_id res chain seq x y z
N MET A 1 -1.21 -30.51 -7.31
CA MET A 1 -1.12 -29.03 -7.20
C MET A 1 -2.52 -28.49 -7.46
N PHE A 2 -3.04 -27.58 -6.64
CA PHE A 2 -4.38 -27.01 -6.84
C PHE A 2 -4.37 -26.00 -8.00
N ASP A 3 -5.47 -25.93 -8.77
CA ASP A 3 -5.60 -24.95 -9.84
C ASP A 3 -5.80 -23.53 -9.29
N GLN A 4 -6.50 -23.36 -8.16
CA GLN A 4 -6.60 -22.09 -7.44
C GLN A 4 -5.56 -22.06 -6.32
N SER A 5 -4.63 -21.10 -6.38
CA SER A 5 -3.58 -20.90 -5.36
C SER A 5 -3.96 -19.88 -4.29
N GLY A 6 -4.95 -19.01 -4.56
CA GLY A 6 -5.37 -17.95 -3.66
C GLY A 6 -6.37 -16.99 -4.30
N ILE A 7 -6.57 -15.84 -3.68
CA ILE A 7 -7.38 -14.73 -4.21
C ILE A 7 -6.54 -13.46 -4.23
N PHE A 8 -6.79 -12.61 -5.22
CA PHE A 8 -6.27 -11.25 -5.29
C PHE A 8 -7.46 -10.29 -5.12
N ILE A 9 -7.32 -9.30 -4.24
CA ILE A 9 -8.43 -8.42 -3.86
C ILE A 9 -8.08 -6.94 -4.01
N ALA A 10 -9.09 -6.13 -4.31
CA ALA A 10 -9.05 -4.68 -4.21
C ALA A 10 -10.06 -4.22 -3.17
N ALA A 11 -9.62 -3.34 -2.27
CA ALA A 11 -10.47 -2.77 -1.24
C ALA A 11 -10.31 -1.24 -1.20
N CYS A 12 -11.35 -0.55 -0.77
CA CYS A 12 -11.31 0.90 -0.58
C CYS A 12 -10.71 1.28 0.79
N ARG A 13 -10.46 2.58 1.01
CA ARG A 13 -9.94 3.09 2.30
C ARG A 13 -10.84 2.81 3.51
N HIS A 14 -12.13 2.56 3.27
CA HIS A 14 -13.12 2.23 4.30
C HIS A 14 -13.25 0.70 4.51
N ARG A 15 -12.30 -0.09 3.99
CA ARG A 15 -12.20 -1.55 4.16
C ARG A 15 -13.30 -2.36 3.47
N PHE A 16 -14.04 -1.78 2.53
CA PHE A 16 -14.94 -2.56 1.65
C PHE A 16 -14.12 -3.28 0.59
N VAL A 17 -14.41 -4.56 0.39
CA VAL A 17 -13.88 -5.31 -0.75
C VAL A 17 -14.69 -4.92 -1.98
N LEU A 18 -14.00 -4.34 -2.97
CA LEU A 18 -14.59 -3.86 -4.22
C LEU A 18 -14.54 -4.92 -5.31
N LEU A 19 -13.43 -5.64 -5.39
CA LEU A 19 -13.17 -6.66 -6.40
C LEU A 19 -12.34 -7.79 -5.80
N ALA A 20 -12.59 -9.01 -6.28
CA ALA A 20 -11.79 -10.18 -5.98
C ALA A 20 -11.67 -11.03 -7.25
N CYS A 21 -10.52 -11.68 -7.44
CA CYS A 21 -10.34 -12.68 -8.49
C CYS A 21 -9.48 -13.85 -7.98
N ASP A 22 -9.71 -15.04 -8.52
CA ASP A 22 -8.90 -16.21 -8.19
C ASP A 22 -7.51 -16.11 -8.82
N MET A 23 -6.50 -16.48 -8.04
CA MET A 23 -5.18 -16.75 -8.55
C MET A 23 -5.11 -18.17 -9.12
N ILE A 24 -5.22 -18.29 -10.44
CA ILE A 24 -5.15 -19.57 -11.15
C ILE A 24 -3.71 -19.99 -11.51
N ARG A 25 -3.28 -21.15 -10.99
CA ARG A 25 -2.07 -21.92 -11.31
C ARG A 25 -0.75 -21.17 -11.14
N SER A 26 -0.77 -20.06 -10.40
CA SER A 26 0.40 -19.23 -10.11
C SER A 26 0.19 -18.51 -8.77
N GLY A 27 1.25 -18.00 -8.16
CA GLY A 27 1.10 -16.98 -7.11
C GLY A 27 0.64 -15.64 -7.69
N GLU A 28 0.97 -14.56 -7.01
CA GLU A 28 0.67 -13.21 -7.46
C GLU A 28 1.50 -12.84 -8.71
N LEU A 29 0.86 -12.87 -9.88
CA LEU A 29 1.43 -12.42 -11.14
C LEU A 29 0.76 -11.13 -11.60
N ALA A 30 1.47 -10.32 -12.39
CA ALA A 30 1.00 -9.03 -12.93
C ALA A 30 -0.40 -9.05 -13.58
N LYS A 31 -0.84 -10.20 -14.13
CA LYS A 31 -2.17 -10.35 -14.74
C LYS A 31 -3.33 -10.04 -13.79
N TYR A 32 -3.21 -10.33 -12.49
CA TYR A 32 -4.28 -10.08 -11.52
C TYR A 32 -4.45 -8.60 -11.18
N PRO A 33 -3.39 -7.86 -10.73
CA PRO A 33 -3.51 -6.43 -10.54
C PRO A 33 -3.85 -5.70 -11.84
N LEU A 34 -3.40 -6.16 -13.02
CA LEU A 34 -3.83 -5.59 -14.31
C LEU A 34 -5.33 -5.73 -14.53
N ALA A 35 -5.90 -6.92 -14.32
CA ALA A 35 -7.33 -7.16 -14.46
C ALA A 35 -8.15 -6.33 -13.47
N ILE A 36 -7.70 -6.24 -12.22
CA ILE A 36 -8.32 -5.42 -11.18
C ILE A 36 -8.32 -3.94 -11.56
N ILE A 37 -7.16 -3.39 -11.93
CA ILE A 37 -7.06 -1.98 -12.30
C ILE A 37 -7.90 -1.70 -13.54
N ASN A 38 -7.87 -2.55 -14.57
CA ASN A 38 -8.72 -2.39 -15.75
C ASN A 38 -10.21 -2.32 -15.37
N LYS A 39 -10.66 -3.18 -14.43
CA LYS A 39 -12.03 -3.15 -13.93
C LYS A 39 -12.33 -1.89 -13.12
N LEU A 40 -11.42 -1.46 -12.24
CA LEU A 40 -11.56 -0.20 -11.49
C LEU A 40 -11.65 1.01 -12.43
N LEU A 41 -10.81 1.08 -13.45
CA LEU A 41 -10.82 2.15 -14.46
C LEU A 41 -12.13 2.16 -15.26
N THR A 42 -12.66 0.97 -15.57
CA THR A 42 -13.95 0.84 -16.28
C THR A 42 -15.12 1.34 -15.44
N VAL A 43 -15.10 1.10 -14.12
CA VAL A 43 -16.20 1.44 -13.21
C VAL A 43 -16.12 2.88 -12.70
N TYR A 44 -14.93 3.34 -12.32
CA TYR A 44 -14.72 4.62 -11.62
C TYR A 44 -14.02 5.68 -12.48
N GLY A 45 -13.59 5.34 -13.69
CA GLY A 45 -12.85 6.24 -14.57
C GLY A 45 -11.36 6.34 -14.22
N LYS A 46 -10.68 7.26 -14.92
CA LYS A 46 -9.21 7.34 -14.92
C LYS A 46 -8.61 8.09 -13.74
N THR A 47 -9.36 8.94 -13.05
CA THR A 47 -8.87 9.85 -12.01
C THR A 47 -8.66 9.20 -10.64
N GLY A 48 -8.61 7.86 -10.59
CA GLY A 48 -8.45 7.09 -9.36
C GLY A 48 -7.00 6.94 -8.92
N ALA A 49 -6.83 6.42 -7.71
CA ALA A 49 -5.53 6.01 -7.20
C ALA A 49 -5.62 4.67 -6.45
N CYS A 50 -4.54 3.90 -6.46
CA CYS A 50 -4.42 2.66 -5.68
C CYS A 50 -3.07 2.54 -5.01
N THR A 51 -3.07 2.19 -3.73
CA THR A 51 -1.85 1.68 -3.09
C THR A 51 -1.60 0.22 -3.51
N TYR A 52 -0.35 -0.10 -3.82
CA TYR A 52 0.12 -1.44 -4.12
C TYR A 52 1.60 -1.51 -3.72
N ASP A 53 1.99 -2.54 -2.99
CA ASP A 53 3.34 -2.70 -2.42
C ASP A 53 4.46 -2.60 -3.47
N ILE A 54 4.21 -3.14 -4.67
CA ILE A 54 5.10 -3.05 -5.84
C ILE A 54 4.68 -1.98 -6.85
N GLY A 55 3.82 -1.02 -6.45
CA GLY A 55 3.24 -0.01 -7.33
C GLY A 55 4.27 0.80 -8.14
N CYS A 56 5.43 1.08 -7.56
CA CYS A 56 6.52 1.82 -8.22
C CYS A 56 7.10 1.09 -9.44
N ALA A 57 7.23 -0.24 -9.35
CA ALA A 57 7.68 -1.08 -10.46
C ALA A 57 6.51 -1.36 -11.42
N PHE A 58 5.33 -1.60 -10.86
CA PHE A 58 4.14 -1.98 -11.60
C PHE A 58 3.61 -0.87 -12.53
N MET A 59 3.86 0.40 -12.22
CA MET A 59 3.54 1.50 -13.13
C MET A 59 4.17 1.31 -14.52
N LYS A 60 5.39 0.76 -14.59
CA LYS A 60 6.05 0.49 -15.88
C LYS A 60 5.23 -0.46 -16.75
N THR A 61 4.54 -1.42 -16.12
CA THR A 61 3.66 -2.39 -16.78
C THR A 61 2.33 -1.75 -17.21
N LEU A 62 1.79 -0.82 -16.42
CA LEU A 62 0.55 -0.11 -16.75
C LEU A 62 0.71 0.90 -17.89
N GLY A 63 1.91 1.44 -18.07
CA GLY A 63 2.17 2.53 -19.00
C GLY A 63 1.77 3.89 -18.38
N ASN A 64 2.60 4.90 -18.62
CA ASN A 64 2.58 6.17 -17.88
C ASN A 64 1.36 7.09 -18.14
N ASN A 65 0.38 6.68 -18.97
CA ASN A 65 -0.65 7.57 -19.52
C ASN A 65 -2.09 7.25 -19.10
N LEU A 66 -2.29 6.47 -18.04
CA LEU A 66 -3.64 6.04 -17.65
C LEU A 66 -4.44 7.08 -16.86
N GLY A 67 -3.84 8.22 -16.46
CA GLY A 67 -4.46 9.19 -15.56
C GLY A 67 -4.67 8.68 -14.12
N PHE A 68 -4.27 7.43 -13.88
CA PHE A 68 -4.45 6.67 -12.65
C PHE A 68 -3.16 6.63 -11.85
N ARG A 69 -3.23 6.95 -10.57
CA ARG A 69 -2.03 7.05 -9.71
C ARG A 69 -1.82 5.76 -8.92
N LEU A 70 -0.63 5.17 -9.05
CA LEU A 70 -0.18 4.17 -8.09
C LEU A 70 0.58 4.83 -6.93
N MET A 71 0.50 4.20 -5.78
CA MET A 71 1.17 4.59 -4.54
C MET A 71 1.70 3.33 -3.86
N VAL A 72 2.70 3.46 -2.99
CA VAL A 72 3.32 2.33 -2.26
C VAL A 72 3.08 2.44 -0.75
N GLY A 73 3.27 1.39 0.04
CA GLY A 73 3.11 1.46 1.51
C GLY A 73 4.13 2.40 2.17
N ALA A 74 3.92 2.79 3.44
CA ALA A 74 4.86 3.66 4.17
C ALA A 74 6.22 2.95 4.40
N PHE A 75 6.20 1.62 4.50
CA PHE A 75 7.41 0.80 4.65
C PHE A 75 8.18 0.53 3.35
N HIS A 76 7.68 0.95 2.18
CA HIS A 76 8.32 0.63 0.90
C HIS A 76 9.76 1.17 0.80
N GLY A 77 10.05 2.31 1.43
CA GLY A 77 11.39 2.89 1.47
C GLY A 77 12.41 2.03 2.19
N HIS A 78 11.97 1.25 3.18
CA HIS A 78 12.81 0.33 3.94
C HIS A 78 13.19 -0.90 3.09
N ALA A 79 12.24 -1.43 2.31
CA ALA A 79 12.47 -2.58 1.44
C ALA A 79 13.17 -2.22 0.12
N HIS A 80 13.08 -0.97 -0.32
CA HIS A 80 13.61 -0.53 -1.61
C HIS A 80 14.67 0.57 -1.45
N ASN A 81 14.25 1.83 -1.41
CA ASN A 81 15.11 2.95 -1.02
C ASN A 81 14.28 4.20 -0.74
N ARG A 82 14.88 5.16 -0.02
CA ARG A 82 14.25 6.44 0.33
C ARG A 82 13.80 7.24 -0.89
N MET A 83 14.55 7.25 -1.98
CA MET A 83 14.20 8.00 -3.20
C MET A 83 12.89 7.49 -3.82
N CYS A 84 12.78 6.17 -3.97
CA CYS A 84 11.57 5.52 -4.46
C CYS A 84 10.39 5.74 -3.52
N GLN A 85 10.61 5.70 -2.20
CA GLN A 85 9.54 6.07 -1.26
C GLN A 85 9.01 7.46 -1.56
N ARG A 86 9.87 8.45 -1.75
CA ARG A 86 9.43 9.83 -1.97
C ARG A 86 8.59 10.04 -3.22
N ASP A 87 8.92 9.36 -4.30
CA ASP A 87 8.20 9.51 -5.56
C ASP A 87 6.82 8.82 -5.52
N TRP A 88 6.63 7.85 -4.62
CA TRP A 88 5.45 6.97 -4.59
C TRP A 88 4.66 6.94 -3.28
N HIS A 89 5.12 7.61 -2.21
CA HIS A 89 4.49 7.60 -0.88
C HIS A 89 3.09 8.24 -0.97
N PRO A 90 2.04 7.56 -0.48
CA PRO A 90 0.72 8.15 -0.33
C PRO A 90 0.76 9.09 0.88
N ILE A 91 0.18 10.28 0.76
CA ILE A 91 0.08 11.19 1.92
C ILE A 91 -0.73 10.51 3.05
N GLU A 92 -1.58 9.52 2.74
CA GLU A 92 -2.23 8.61 3.70
C GLU A 92 -2.47 7.21 3.13
N GLY A 93 -2.31 6.15 3.95
CA GLY A 93 -3.04 4.88 3.73
C GLY A 93 -2.19 3.62 3.59
N GLU A 94 -1.64 3.15 4.71
CA GLU A 94 -1.25 1.76 4.88
C GLU A 94 -2.15 1.13 5.94
N GLY A 95 -2.93 0.13 5.55
CA GLY A 95 -3.98 -0.42 6.43
C GLY A 95 -4.89 -1.45 5.76
N ARG A 96 -4.33 -2.28 4.88
CA ARG A 96 -5.10 -3.34 4.19
C ARG A 96 -4.92 -4.73 4.80
N GLU A 97 -3.99 -4.91 5.73
CA GLU A 97 -3.71 -6.21 6.34
C GLU A 97 -4.95 -6.84 6.99
N HIS A 98 -5.81 -6.03 7.60
CA HIS A 98 -7.08 -6.50 8.17
C HIS A 98 -8.04 -7.10 7.14
N VAL A 99 -8.02 -6.63 5.89
CA VAL A 99 -8.87 -7.18 4.82
C VAL A 99 -8.26 -8.49 4.32
N PHE A 100 -6.94 -8.56 4.21
CA PHE A 100 -6.24 -9.77 3.77
C PHE A 100 -6.29 -10.92 4.79
N SER A 101 -6.46 -10.63 6.08
CA SER A 101 -6.60 -11.67 7.10
C SER A 101 -8.01 -12.28 7.18
N ALA A 102 -9.05 -11.53 6.82
CA ALA A 102 -10.44 -11.99 6.85
C ALA A 102 -10.71 -13.30 6.08
N PRO A 103 -10.27 -13.46 4.80
CA PRO A 103 -10.56 -14.67 4.02
C PRO A 103 -9.78 -15.91 4.49
N ASN A 104 -8.87 -15.81 5.46
CA ASN A 104 -8.16 -16.98 6.00
C ASN A 104 -9.13 -18.02 6.59
N ALA A 105 -10.28 -17.58 7.11
CA ALA A 105 -11.35 -18.46 7.58
C ALA A 105 -11.90 -19.39 6.46
N LEU A 106 -11.83 -18.94 5.20
CA LEU A 106 -12.32 -19.68 4.04
C LEU A 106 -11.30 -20.67 3.48
N ALA A 107 -10.02 -20.56 3.86
CA ALA A 107 -8.94 -21.32 3.24
C ALA A 107 -9.14 -22.84 3.33
N ARG A 108 -9.72 -23.33 4.43
CA ARG A 108 -10.01 -24.77 4.61
C ARG A 108 -11.18 -25.24 3.75
N VAL A 109 -12.25 -24.45 3.69
CA VAL A 109 -13.51 -24.82 3.01
C VAL A 109 -13.36 -24.70 1.49
N THR A 110 -12.57 -23.74 1.02
CA THR A 110 -12.43 -23.43 -0.41
C THR A 110 -11.33 -24.23 -1.11
N ARG A 111 -10.52 -25.01 -0.38
CA ARG A 111 -9.37 -25.74 -0.93
C ARG A 111 -9.74 -26.92 -1.83
N HIS A 112 -10.82 -27.61 -1.48
CA HIS A 112 -11.23 -28.86 -2.14
C HIS A 112 -12.62 -28.77 -2.79
N THR A 113 -13.17 -27.56 -2.86
CA THR A 113 -14.51 -27.34 -3.41
C THR A 113 -14.46 -27.04 -4.90
N SER A 114 -15.57 -27.24 -5.61
CA SER A 114 -15.64 -26.89 -7.03
C SER A 114 -15.52 -25.38 -7.22
N THR A 115 -15.12 -24.92 -8.41
CA THR A 115 -14.99 -23.49 -8.72
C THR A 115 -16.25 -22.70 -8.39
N PHE A 116 -17.42 -23.26 -8.71
CA PHE A 116 -18.71 -22.65 -8.40
C PHE A 116 -18.91 -22.41 -6.89
N HIS A 117 -18.75 -23.46 -6.07
CA HIS A 117 -18.95 -23.35 -4.62
C HIS A 117 -17.87 -22.49 -3.97
N ARG A 118 -16.65 -22.49 -4.52
CA ARG A 118 -15.57 -21.59 -4.09
C ARG A 118 -15.98 -20.14 -4.27
N HIS A 119 -16.46 -19.77 -5.46
CA HIS A 119 -16.93 -18.42 -5.76
C HIS A 119 -18.11 -18.04 -4.89
N GLN A 120 -19.12 -18.90 -4.77
CA GLN A 120 -20.26 -18.69 -3.89
C GLN A 120 -19.83 -18.42 -2.44
N THR A 121 -18.91 -19.23 -1.91
CA THR A 121 -18.41 -19.09 -0.52
C THR A 121 -17.67 -17.76 -0.32
N ILE A 122 -16.80 -17.38 -1.27
CA ILE A 122 -16.01 -16.15 -1.20
C ILE A 122 -16.91 -14.92 -1.35
N GLU A 123 -17.87 -14.97 -2.28
CA GLU A 123 -18.84 -13.90 -2.52
C GLU A 123 -19.71 -13.67 -1.28
N GLN A 124 -20.28 -14.73 -0.69
CA GLN A 124 -21.08 -14.64 0.53
C GLN A 124 -20.28 -14.06 1.70
N HIS A 125 -19.02 -14.50 1.86
CA HIS A 125 -18.16 -13.99 2.91
C HIS A 125 -17.89 -12.49 2.75
N PHE A 126 -17.55 -12.03 1.55
CA PHE A 126 -17.27 -10.61 1.32
C PHE A 126 -18.53 -9.75 1.28
N ALA A 127 -19.69 -10.30 0.89
CA ALA A 127 -20.97 -9.63 1.03
C ALA A 127 -21.26 -9.34 2.52
N PHE A 128 -21.17 -10.36 3.37
CA PHE A 128 -21.35 -10.18 4.82
C PHE A 128 -20.31 -9.24 5.43
N TRP A 129 -19.04 -9.35 5.03
CA TRP A 129 -17.99 -8.41 5.45
C TRP A 129 -18.35 -6.97 5.07
N ASN A 130 -18.78 -6.74 3.83
CA ASN A 130 -19.16 -5.42 3.36
C ASN A 130 -20.40 -4.89 4.09
N ASP A 131 -21.39 -5.72 4.40
CA ASP A 131 -22.55 -5.34 5.20
C ASP A 131 -22.14 -4.91 6.62
N ASP A 132 -21.23 -5.65 7.26
CA ASP A 132 -20.65 -5.27 8.55
C ASP A 132 -19.90 -3.93 8.47
N LYS A 133 -19.10 -3.70 7.42
CA LYS A 133 -18.44 -2.41 7.20
C LYS A 133 -19.42 -1.28 6.92
N TYR A 134 -20.52 -1.57 6.23
CA TYR A 134 -21.58 -0.61 5.99
C TYR A 134 -22.29 -0.21 7.28
N ALA A 135 -22.69 -1.19 8.10
CA ALA A 135 -23.33 -0.95 9.38
C ALA A 135 -22.46 -0.11 10.33
N ASN A 136 -21.14 -0.31 10.27
CA ASN A 136 -20.17 0.42 11.10
C ASN A 136 -19.60 1.68 10.43
N LEU A 137 -20.00 2.03 9.21
CA LEU A 137 -19.37 3.09 8.42
C LEU A 137 -19.47 4.45 9.11
N SER A 138 -20.64 4.80 9.65
CA SER A 138 -20.85 6.09 10.32
C SER A 138 -19.94 6.24 11.55
N ASN A 139 -19.80 5.18 12.35
CA ASN A 139 -18.90 5.17 13.50
C ASN A 139 -17.43 5.27 13.07
N PHE A 140 -17.05 4.54 12.02
CA PHE A 140 -15.71 4.61 11.44
C PHE A 140 -15.37 6.04 11.01
N LEU A 141 -16.25 6.70 10.24
CA LEU A 141 -16.05 8.07 9.77
C LEU A 141 -16.00 9.06 10.92
N TRP A 142 -16.92 8.95 11.89
CA TRP A 142 -16.98 9.85 13.04
C TRP A 142 -15.73 9.73 13.93
N ASN A 143 -15.28 8.51 14.21
CA ASN A 143 -14.06 8.29 15.00
C ASN A 143 -12.83 8.87 14.30
N HIS A 144 -12.63 8.55 13.02
CA HIS A 144 -11.47 9.07 12.27
C HIS A 144 -11.52 10.57 12.06
N TYR A 145 -12.71 11.17 11.93
CA TYR A 145 -12.86 12.61 11.90
C TYR A 145 -12.41 13.27 13.22
N ARG A 146 -12.83 12.71 14.36
CA ARG A 146 -12.40 13.20 15.69
C ARG A 146 -10.91 13.01 15.93
N GLU A 147 -10.37 11.87 15.52
CA GLU A 147 -8.92 11.61 15.56
C GLU A 147 -8.18 12.64 14.72
N ALA A 148 -8.63 12.93 13.50
CA ALA A 148 -8.02 13.95 12.65
C ALA A 148 -8.06 15.34 13.29
N LEU A 149 -9.20 15.76 13.86
CA LEU A 149 -9.30 17.04 14.58
C LEU A 149 -8.33 17.11 15.77
N LYS A 150 -8.27 16.05 16.56
CA LYS A 150 -7.35 15.96 17.71
C LYS A 150 -5.89 15.99 17.25
N SER A 151 -5.56 15.27 16.17
CA SER A 151 -4.22 15.31 15.58
C SER A 151 -3.87 16.71 15.09
N ILE A 152 -4.80 17.42 14.43
CA ILE A 152 -4.57 18.81 14.01
C ILE A 152 -4.31 19.70 15.21
N GLU A 153 -5.14 19.63 16.25
CA GLU A 153 -4.98 20.43 17.48
C GLU A 153 -3.61 20.20 18.12
N ILE A 154 -3.25 18.94 18.37
CA ILE A 154 -2.00 18.57 19.05
C ILE A 154 -0.78 18.86 18.18
N LEU A 155 -0.76 18.34 16.95
CA LEU A 155 0.41 18.41 16.08
C LEU A 155 0.67 19.84 15.61
N THR A 156 -0.33 20.72 15.51
CA THR A 156 -0.11 22.13 15.16
C THR A 156 0.68 22.85 16.26
N VAL A 157 0.36 22.59 17.53
CA VAL A 157 1.08 23.17 18.67
C VAL A 157 2.49 22.61 18.74
N GLU A 158 2.64 21.27 18.67
CA GLU A 158 3.95 20.61 18.69
C GLU A 158 4.84 21.08 17.54
N LEU A 159 4.29 21.16 16.32
CA LEU A 159 5.01 21.65 15.15
C LEU A 159 5.44 23.11 15.33
N SER A 160 4.60 23.96 15.93
CA SER A 160 4.95 25.35 16.20
C SER A 160 6.12 25.48 17.19
N THR A 161 6.13 24.66 18.25
CA THR A 161 7.24 24.60 19.21
C THR A 161 8.53 24.16 18.53
N ILE A 162 8.49 23.07 17.76
CA ILE A 162 9.65 22.55 17.03
C ILE A 162 10.16 23.57 16.02
N LYS A 163 9.26 24.28 15.33
CA LYS A 163 9.64 25.33 14.38
C LYS A 163 10.41 26.47 15.06
N LEU A 164 10.00 26.87 16.26
CA LEU A 164 10.68 27.89 17.04
C LEU A 164 12.04 27.40 17.55
N GLU A 165 12.11 26.19 18.12
CA GLU A 165 13.35 25.61 18.64
C GLU A 165 14.42 25.42 17.57
N LEU A 166 14.02 24.95 16.39
CA LEU A 166 14.93 24.72 15.26
C LEU A 166 15.12 25.95 14.37
N SER A 167 14.44 27.06 14.67
CA SER A 167 14.44 28.27 13.84
C SER A 167 14.07 28.00 12.37
N ILE A 168 13.04 27.19 12.14
CA ILE A 168 12.55 26.80 10.81
C ILE A 168 11.16 27.39 10.53
N THR A 169 10.87 27.66 9.26
CA THR A 169 9.58 28.20 8.78
C THR A 169 8.84 27.21 7.90
N ASP A 170 7.61 27.53 7.47
CA ASP A 170 6.88 26.68 6.52
C ASP A 170 7.59 26.55 5.17
N ASP A 171 8.34 27.57 4.77
CA ASP A 171 9.12 27.58 3.52
C ASP A 171 10.28 26.58 3.56
N ASP A 172 10.72 26.19 4.75
CA ASP A 172 11.79 25.21 4.92
C ASP A 172 11.35 23.78 4.58
N PHE A 173 10.09 23.41 4.77
CA PHE A 173 9.61 22.06 4.42
C PHE A 173 9.78 21.71 2.93
N PRO A 174 9.23 22.49 1.97
CA PRO A 174 9.45 22.22 0.56
C PRO A 174 10.93 22.33 0.17
N ARG A 175 11.69 23.23 0.82
CA ARG A 175 13.13 23.37 0.61
C ARG A 175 13.90 22.12 1.04
N TYR A 176 13.64 21.59 2.24
CA TYR A 176 14.24 20.36 2.73
C TYR A 176 13.88 19.15 1.86
N LEU A 177 12.64 19.09 1.41
CA LEU A 177 12.22 18.08 0.45
C LEU A 177 13.02 18.18 -0.86
N GLU A 178 13.28 19.37 -1.41
CA GLU A 178 14.09 19.46 -2.63
C GLU A 178 15.58 19.18 -2.36
N GLN A 179 16.12 19.65 -1.23
CA GLN A 179 17.50 19.36 -0.81
C GLN A 179 17.74 17.86 -0.62
N GLU A 180 16.82 17.16 0.05
CA GLU A 180 16.87 15.71 0.20
C GLU A 180 16.82 15.03 -1.18
N ARG A 181 16.04 15.56 -2.13
CA ARG A 181 15.94 14.98 -3.48
C ARG A 181 17.25 15.14 -4.23
N ALA A 182 17.85 16.32 -4.19
CA ALA A 182 19.14 16.61 -4.78
C ALA A 182 20.25 15.73 -4.17
N TYR A 183 20.26 15.61 -2.85
CA TYR A 183 21.17 14.74 -2.11
C TYR A 183 21.05 13.28 -2.57
N LEU A 184 19.85 12.71 -2.55
CA LEU A 184 19.61 11.31 -2.95
C LEU A 184 19.97 11.04 -4.42
N ARG A 185 19.76 12.00 -5.33
CA ARG A 185 20.19 11.90 -6.74
C ARG A 185 21.71 11.96 -6.90
N SER A 186 22.39 12.71 -6.04
CA SER A 186 23.85 12.83 -6.07
C SER A 186 24.57 11.61 -5.49
N LEU A 187 23.87 10.81 -4.68
CA LEU A 187 24.40 9.63 -4.02
C LEU A 187 24.67 8.50 -5.03
N LYS A 188 25.87 8.46 -5.60
CA LYS A 188 26.31 7.36 -6.47
C LYS A 188 26.72 6.12 -5.70
N GLN A 189 27.17 6.29 -4.46
CA GLN A 189 27.55 5.20 -3.56
C GLN A 189 27.14 5.53 -2.11
N PRO A 190 26.87 4.53 -1.27
CA PRO A 190 26.65 4.74 0.15
C PRO A 190 27.87 5.39 0.81
N PRO A 191 27.71 6.09 1.95
CA PRO A 191 28.83 6.52 2.77
C PRO A 191 29.81 5.38 3.08
N ALA A 192 31.10 5.69 3.26
CA ALA A 192 32.14 4.69 3.49
C ALA A 192 31.84 3.75 4.68
N ARG A 193 31.21 4.29 5.74
CA ARG A 193 30.74 3.51 6.89
C ARG A 193 29.69 2.47 6.49
N ASP A 194 28.70 2.87 5.71
CA ASP A 194 27.63 1.97 5.27
C ASP A 194 28.18 0.92 4.31
N GLN A 195 29.12 1.30 3.43
CA GLN A 195 29.83 0.33 2.58
C GLN A 195 30.64 -0.69 3.39
N PHE A 196 31.20 -0.29 4.54
CA PHE A 196 31.87 -1.22 5.44
C PHE A 196 30.88 -2.16 6.11
N CYS A 197 29.75 -1.65 6.63
CA CYS A 197 28.70 -2.48 7.23
C CYS A 197 28.12 -3.49 6.23
N ILE A 198 27.84 -3.05 4.99
CA ILE A 198 27.34 -3.91 3.91
C ILE A 198 28.35 -5.03 3.64
N ARG A 199 29.62 -4.67 3.40
CA ARG A 199 30.68 -5.66 3.15
C ARG A 199 30.91 -6.61 4.33
N TYR A 200 30.73 -6.13 5.55
CA TYR A 200 30.83 -6.95 6.75
C TYR A 200 29.71 -8.00 6.81
N VAL A 201 28.45 -7.61 6.54
CA VAL A 201 27.33 -8.55 6.48
C VAL A 201 27.49 -9.53 5.33
N GLU A 202 27.87 -9.06 4.13
CA GLU A 202 28.16 -9.94 2.99
C GLU A 202 29.26 -10.96 3.31
N ALA A 203 30.30 -10.56 4.07
CA ALA A 203 31.36 -11.46 4.49
C ALA A 203 30.87 -12.51 5.50
N LEU A 204 29.93 -12.17 6.38
CA LEU A 204 29.31 -13.12 7.31
C LEU A 204 28.44 -14.15 6.56
N ASP A 205 27.63 -13.70 5.59
CA ASP A 205 26.77 -14.58 4.78
C ASP A 205 27.59 -15.55 3.90
N LEU A 206 28.83 -15.21 3.56
CA LEU A 206 29.76 -16.08 2.81
C LEU A 206 30.49 -17.12 3.70
N THR A 207 30.33 -17.03 5.02
CA THR A 207 30.98 -17.95 5.97
C THR A 207 30.03 -19.01 6.56
N GLU A 208 28.76 -19.02 6.16
CA GLU A 208 27.80 -20.12 6.36
C GLU A 208 27.68 -21.00 5.09
#